data_AF-A0A357TAI6-F1
#
_entry.id   AF-A0A357TAI6-F1
#
_cell.length_a   1.000
_cell.length_b   1.000
_cell.length_c   1.000
_cell.angle_alpha   90.00
_cell.angle_beta   90.00
_cell.angle_gamma   90.00
#
_symmetry.space_group_name_H-M   'P 1'
#
loop_
_entity.id
_entity.type
_entity.pdbx_description
1 polymer ?
#
loop_
_entity_poly.entity_id
_entity_poly.type
_entity_poly.pdbx_seq_one_letter_code
_entity_poly.pdbx_strand_id
1 'polypeptide(L)'
;MAFQIQDDIMDWFSSEGELGKPVGQDLRRGLITLPLIKALKLSNKKEEIQKIIDRRKFSSEEMDFIRKKIVQSGALAFSKKTAELYLSRAVKLLSSLPDIEARSHLKNIAENMLEQ
;
A
#
# COMPACT_ATOMS: atom_id res chain seq x y z
N MET A 1 -1.62 8.32 -7.89
CA MET A 1 -1.24 6.90 -7.84
C MET A 1 -0.35 6.58 -6.64
N ALA A 2 0.84 7.17 -6.50
CA ALA A 2 1.72 6.88 -5.36
C ALA A 2 1.05 7.07 -3.99
N PHE A 3 0.32 8.18 -3.82
CA PHE A 3 -0.45 8.46 -2.58
C PHE A 3 -1.41 7.33 -2.22
N GLN A 4 -2.22 6.87 -3.18
CA GLN A 4 -3.16 5.78 -2.93
C GLN A 4 -2.43 4.47 -2.57
N ILE A 5 -1.32 4.16 -3.24
CA ILE A 5 -0.56 2.95 -2.91
C ILE A 5 0.04 3.04 -1.50
N GLN A 6 0.49 4.22 -1.08
CA GLN A 6 0.96 4.44 0.28
C GLN A 6 -0.19 4.28 1.30
N ASP A 7 -1.36 4.84 1.02
CA ASP A 7 -2.56 4.69 1.84
C ASP A 7 -2.96 3.21 1.98
N ASP A 8 -2.98 2.47 0.86
CA ASP A 8 -3.24 1.03 0.83
C ASP A 8 -2.21 0.23 1.68
N ILE A 9 -0.94 0.68 1.71
CA ILE A 9 0.10 0.07 2.57
C ILE A 9 -0.20 0.40 4.03
N MET A 10 -0.50 1.66 4.35
CA MET A 10 -0.78 2.11 5.71
C MET A 10 -2.01 1.42 6.31
N ASP A 11 -3.01 1.05 5.50
CA ASP A 11 -4.15 0.24 5.94
C ASP A 11 -3.72 -1.09 6.60
N TRP A 12 -2.61 -1.69 6.17
CA TRP A 12 -2.08 -2.94 6.71
C TRP A 12 -0.99 -2.79 7.78
N PHE A 13 -0.31 -1.64 7.83
CA PHE A 13 0.94 -1.50 8.58
C PHE A 13 1.00 -0.28 9.50
N SER A 14 -0.02 0.58 9.53
CA SER A 14 -0.15 1.61 10.56
C SER A 14 -0.11 0.97 11.94
N SER A 15 0.64 1.59 12.86
CA SER A 15 0.80 1.06 14.21
C SER A 15 -0.55 1.07 14.93
N GLU A 16 -0.96 -0.05 15.54
CA GLU A 16 -2.19 -0.10 16.35
C GLU A 16 -2.18 0.97 17.47
N GLY A 17 -0.98 1.40 17.90
CA GLY A 17 -0.75 2.40 18.93
C GLY A 17 -0.96 3.87 18.53
N GLU A 18 -0.86 4.25 17.25
CA GLU A 18 -1.04 5.65 16.84
C GLU A 18 -2.47 6.00 16.42
N LEU A 19 -3.29 5.01 16.05
CA LEU A 19 -4.59 5.25 15.42
C LEU A 19 -5.76 4.46 16.00
N GLY A 20 -5.54 3.43 16.85
CA GLY A 20 -6.61 2.64 17.46
C GLY A 20 -7.57 1.96 16.46
N LYS A 21 -7.21 1.90 15.17
CA LYS A 21 -8.03 1.32 14.11
C LYS A 21 -7.61 -0.14 13.84
N PRO A 22 -8.58 -1.06 13.63
CA PRO A 22 -8.26 -2.40 13.14
C PRO A 22 -7.51 -2.30 11.80
N VAL A 23 -6.40 -3.02 11.65
CA VAL A 23 -5.68 -3.15 10.37
C VAL A 23 -6.56 -3.81 9.30
N GLY A 24 -6.31 -3.48 8.04
CA GLY A 24 -6.96 -4.05 6.86
C GLY A 24 -8.43 -3.64 6.71
N GLN A 25 -8.74 -2.35 6.90
CA GLN A 25 -10.11 -1.83 6.75
C GLN A 25 -10.62 -1.99 5.33
N ASP A 26 -9.75 -1.87 4.34
CA ASP A 26 -10.14 -2.04 2.95
C ASP A 26 -10.67 -3.45 2.70
N LEU A 27 -9.97 -4.46 3.20
CA LEU A 27 -10.45 -5.85 3.09
C LEU A 27 -11.78 -6.04 3.81
N ARG A 28 -11.98 -5.44 4.98
CA ARG A 28 -13.26 -5.50 5.72
C ARG A 28 -14.41 -4.86 4.95
N ARG A 29 -14.13 -3.85 4.12
CA ARG A 29 -15.08 -3.19 3.21
C ARG A 29 -15.26 -3.93 1.88
N GLY A 30 -14.54 -5.03 1.67
CA GLY A 30 -14.56 -5.81 0.43
C GLY A 30 -13.65 -5.26 -0.68
N LEU A 31 -12.77 -4.31 -0.34
CA LEU A 31 -11.78 -3.76 -1.26
C LEU A 31 -10.49 -4.58 -1.15
N ILE A 32 -9.98 -5.02 -2.30
CA ILE A 32 -8.72 -5.74 -2.38
C ILE A 32 -7.71 -4.82 -3.06
N THR A 33 -6.76 -4.31 -2.27
CA THR A 33 -5.76 -3.31 -2.71
C THR A 33 -4.44 -3.94 -3.13
N LEU A 34 -3.52 -3.13 -3.67
CA LEU A 34 -2.29 -3.62 -4.30
C LEU A 34 -1.47 -4.59 -3.43
N PRO A 35 -1.24 -4.34 -2.11
CA PRO A 35 -0.50 -5.27 -1.26
C PRO A 35 -1.13 -6.68 -1.22
N LEU A 36 -2.47 -6.76 -1.12
CA LEU A 36 -3.18 -8.03 -1.06
C LEU A 36 -3.28 -8.72 -2.43
N ILE A 37 -3.54 -7.96 -3.50
CA ILE A 37 -3.51 -8.47 -4.88
C ILE A 37 -2.17 -9.14 -5.16
N LYS A 38 -1.07 -8.47 -4.76
CA LYS A 38 0.26 -9.00 -4.98
C LYS A 38 0.58 -10.20 -4.09
N ALA A 39 0.10 -10.20 -2.84
CA ALA A 39 0.23 -11.35 -1.94
C ALA A 39 -0.48 -12.59 -2.50
N LEU A 40 -1.70 -12.45 -3.03
CA LEU A 40 -2.42 -13.55 -3.68
C LEU A 40 -1.68 -14.10 -4.91
N LYS A 41 -0.87 -13.28 -5.58
CA LYS A 41 -0.07 -13.70 -6.74
C LYS A 41 1.25 -14.37 -6.36
N LEU A 42 1.88 -13.96 -5.26
CA LEU A 42 3.24 -14.38 -4.89
C LEU A 42 3.30 -15.36 -3.71
N SER A 43 2.26 -15.41 -2.87
CA SER A 43 2.25 -16.25 -1.68
C SER A 43 2.06 -17.73 -2.04
N ASN A 44 2.80 -18.60 -1.37
CA ASN A 44 2.57 -20.05 -1.37
C ASN A 44 1.32 -20.47 -0.56
N LYS A 45 0.60 -19.51 0.03
CA LYS A 45 -0.63 -19.73 0.81
C LYS A 45 -1.85 -19.08 0.16
N LYS A 46 -1.83 -18.89 -1.17
CA LYS A 46 -2.91 -18.25 -1.92
C LYS A 46 -4.28 -18.84 -1.62
N GLU A 47 -4.42 -20.16 -1.61
CA GLU A 47 -5.70 -20.84 -1.41
C GLU A 47 -6.25 -20.59 0.00
N GLU A 48 -5.37 -20.51 1.00
CA GLU A 48 -5.72 -20.23 2.40
C GLU A 48 -6.16 -18.77 2.55
N ILE A 49 -5.44 -17.83 1.95
CA ILE A 49 -5.82 -16.41 1.90
C ILE A 49 -7.18 -16.25 1.20
N GLN A 50 -7.39 -16.90 0.06
CA GLN A 50 -8.65 -16.81 -0.69
C GLN A 50 -9.84 -17.33 0.12
N LYS A 51 -9.69 -18.49 0.78
CA LYS A 51 -10.73 -19.03 1.68
C LYS A 51 -11.08 -18.07 2.82
N ILE A 52 -10.10 -17.34 3.35
CA ILE A 52 -10.37 -16.31 4.36
C ILE A 52 -11.19 -15.16 3.74
N ILE A 53 -10.76 -14.63 2.59
CA ILE A 53 -11.44 -13.55 1.87
C ILE A 53 -12.90 -13.91 1.54
N ASP A 54 -13.13 -15.11 1.01
CA ASP A 54 -14.46 -15.55 0.57
C ASP A 54 -15.49 -15.63 1.70
N ARG A 55 -15.05 -15.89 2.94
CA ARG A 55 -15.93 -15.92 4.11
C ARG A 55 -16.44 -14.53 4.51
N ARG A 56 -15.77 -13.44 4.09
CA ARG A 56 -16.11 -12.04 4.42
C ARG A 56 -16.29 -11.74 5.91
N LYS A 57 -15.76 -12.59 6.78
CA LYS A 57 -15.72 -12.45 8.23
C LYS A 57 -14.29 -12.78 8.65
N PHE A 58 -13.66 -11.86 9.36
CA PHE A 58 -12.22 -11.90 9.64
C PHE A 58 -11.98 -11.80 11.15
N SER A 59 -11.41 -12.85 11.72
CA SER A 59 -10.84 -12.77 13.08
C SER A 59 -9.56 -11.94 13.08
N SER A 60 -9.11 -11.51 14.27
CA SER A 60 -7.84 -10.79 14.39
C SER A 60 -6.66 -11.65 13.92
N GLU A 61 -6.66 -12.95 14.24
CA GLU A 61 -5.63 -13.91 13.85
C GLU A 61 -5.57 -14.12 12.33
N GLU A 62 -6.73 -14.12 11.66
CA GLU A 62 -6.83 -14.25 10.21
C GLU A 62 -6.30 -13.00 9.49
N MET A 63 -6.61 -11.81 10.01
CA MET A 63 -6.05 -10.55 9.49
C MET A 63 -4.53 -10.52 9.67
N ASP A 64 -4.05 -10.95 10.83
CA ASP A 64 -2.64 -10.97 11.17
C ASP A 64 -1.88 -12.02 10.34
N PHE A 65 -2.53 -13.15 10.03
CA PHE A 65 -2.04 -14.13 9.06
C PHE A 65 -1.89 -13.52 7.66
N ILE A 66 -2.93 -12.85 7.14
CA ILE A 66 -2.87 -12.20 5.81
C ILE A 66 -1.75 -11.15 5.77
N ARG A 67 -1.66 -10.30 6.80
CA ARG A 67 -0.60 -9.30 6.95
C ARG A 67 0.80 -9.93 6.88
N LYS A 68 1.04 -11.01 7.62
CA LYS A 68 2.31 -11.77 7.56
C LYS A 68 2.58 -12.29 6.16
N LYS A 69 1.56 -12.76 5.43
CA LYS A 69 1.72 -13.22 4.05
C LYS A 69 1.98 -12.10 3.05
N ILE A 70 1.45 -10.90 3.26
CA ILE A 70 1.82 -9.70 2.48
C ILE A 70 3.32 -9.40 2.61
N VAL A 71 3.87 -9.50 3.82
CA VAL A 71 5.31 -9.28 4.05
C VAL A 71 6.14 -10.43 3.47
N GLN A 72 5.84 -11.67 3.84
CA GLN A 72 6.63 -12.86 3.47
C GLN A 72 6.67 -13.12 1.96
N SER A 73 5.61 -12.77 1.24
CA SER A 73 5.56 -12.94 -0.22
C SER A 73 6.34 -11.88 -0.99
N GLY A 74 6.88 -10.85 -0.32
CA GLY A 74 7.49 -9.69 -0.97
C GLY A 74 6.48 -8.70 -1.57
N ALA A 75 5.19 -8.87 -1.30
CA ALA A 75 4.14 -7.98 -1.80
C ALA A 75 4.23 -6.56 -1.21
N LEU A 76 4.64 -6.44 0.06
CA LEU A 76 4.92 -5.13 0.66
C LEU A 76 6.04 -4.39 -0.09
N ALA A 77 7.19 -5.05 -0.28
CA ALA A 77 8.33 -4.47 -0.98
C ALA A 77 7.97 -4.09 -2.43
N PHE A 78 7.20 -4.94 -3.12
CA PHE A 78 6.68 -4.63 -4.44
C PHE A 78 5.79 -3.38 -4.45
N SER A 79 4.90 -3.25 -3.47
CA SER A 79 3.97 -2.12 -3.38
C SER A 79 4.73 -0.81 -3.11
N LYS A 80 5.69 -0.81 -2.19
CA LYS A 80 6.59 0.34 -1.93
C LYS A 80 7.34 0.77 -3.20
N LYS A 81 7.99 -0.17 -3.88
CA LYS A 81 8.69 0.10 -5.14
C LYS A 81 7.76 0.62 -6.24
N THR A 82 6.50 0.20 -6.23
CA THR A 82 5.50 0.71 -7.18
C THR A 82 5.12 2.16 -6.86
N ALA A 83 4.95 2.51 -5.59
CA ALA A 83 4.73 3.89 -5.17
C ALA A 83 5.91 4.80 -5.55
N GLU A 84 7.14 4.37 -5.24
CA GLU A 84 8.38 5.07 -5.62
C GLU A 84 8.45 5.31 -7.13
N LEU A 85 8.16 4.28 -7.95
CA LEU A 85 8.15 4.42 -9.42
C LEU A 85 7.17 5.51 -9.89
N TYR A 86 5.99 5.60 -9.29
CA TYR A 86 5.02 6.66 -9.63
C TYR A 86 5.49 8.04 -9.17
N LEU A 87 6.15 8.16 -8.02
CA LEU A 87 6.72 9.43 -7.54
C LEU A 87 7.88 9.89 -8.44
N SER A 88 8.81 9.00 -8.78
CA SER A 88 9.91 9.33 -9.68
C SER A 88 9.40 9.78 -11.06
N ARG A 89 8.34 9.15 -11.56
CA ARG A 89 7.68 9.59 -12.80
C ARG A 89 7.05 10.97 -12.65
N ALA A 90 6.39 11.26 -11.54
CA ALA A 90 5.82 12.58 -11.28
C ALA A 90 6.90 13.67 -11.24
N VAL A 91 7.99 13.46 -10.49
CA VAL A 91 9.12 14.40 -10.43
C VAL A 91 9.75 14.62 -11.81
N LYS A 92 9.92 13.56 -12.61
CA LYS A 92 10.43 13.66 -13.98
C LYS A 92 9.50 14.45 -14.90
N LEU A 93 8.18 14.36 -14.73
CA LEU A 93 7.23 15.14 -15.53
C LEU A 93 7.21 16.61 -15.10
N LEU A 94 7.42 16.89 -13.81
CA LEU A 94 7.51 18.27 -13.33
C LEU A 94 8.71 19.00 -13.93
N SER A 95 9.83 18.32 -14.19
CA SER A 95 11.02 18.98 -14.77
C SER A 95 10.82 19.50 -16.19
N SER A 96 9.79 19.05 -16.92
CA SER A 96 9.44 19.61 -18.23
C SER A 96 8.51 20.83 -18.17
N LEU A 97 8.07 21.24 -16.98
CA LEU A 97 7.25 22.44 -16.78
C LEU A 97 8.14 23.70 -16.61
N PRO A 98 7.59 24.90 -16.89
CA PRO A 98 8.29 26.17 -16.66
C PRO A 98 8.82 26.29 -15.23
N ASP A 99 9.99 26.92 -15.09
CA ASP A 99 10.61 27.16 -13.78
C ASP A 99 9.93 28.32 -13.06
N ILE A 100 8.80 28.00 -12.43
CA ILE A 100 8.01 28.92 -11.61
C ILE A 100 7.85 28.33 -10.22
N GLU A 101 7.50 29.18 -9.26
CA GLU A 101 7.34 28.80 -7.86
C GLU A 101 6.41 27.58 -7.66
N ALA A 102 5.32 27.51 -8.41
CA ALA A 102 4.38 26.39 -8.37
C ALA A 102 5.03 25.04 -8.73
N ARG A 103 6.02 25.01 -9.64
CA ARG A 103 6.76 23.79 -9.99
C ARG A 103 7.56 23.28 -8.79
N SER A 104 8.23 24.18 -8.09
CA SER A 104 9.02 23.86 -6.89
C SER A 104 8.12 23.34 -5.77
N HIS A 105 6.96 23.96 -5.54
CA HIS A 105 5.98 23.49 -4.55
C HIS A 105 5.48 22.08 -4.86
N LEU A 106 5.10 21.80 -6.11
CA LEU A 106 4.66 20.46 -6.53
C LEU A 106 5.77 19.42 -6.39
N LYS A 107 7.02 19.79 -6.70
CA LYS A 107 8.17 18.91 -6.55
C LYS A 107 8.40 18.56 -5.08
N ASN A 108 8.37 19.55 -4.19
CA ASN A 108 8.52 19.35 -2.75
C ASN A 108 7.43 18.42 -2.19
N ILE A 109 6.17 18.58 -2.61
CA ILE A 109 5.08 17.68 -2.21
C ILE A 109 5.38 16.23 -2.61
N ALA A 110 5.86 16.01 -3.84
CA ALA A 110 6.18 14.68 -4.32
C ALA A 110 7.41 14.07 -3.62
N GLU A 111 8.43 14.87 -3.32
CA GLU A 111 9.65 14.41 -2.63
C GLU A 111 9.39 14.10 -1.16
N ASN A 112 8.60 14.92 -0.44
CA ASN A 112 8.22 14.68 0.96
C ASN A 112 7.42 13.38 1.16
N MET A 113 6.84 12.82 0.09
CA MET A 113 6.17 11.52 0.13
C MET A 113 7.14 10.33 0.03
N LEU A 114 8.39 10.53 -0.43
CA LEU A 114 9.41 9.48 -0.49
C LEU A 114 10.09 9.23 0.87
N GLU A 115 10.02 10.21 1.77
CA GLU A 115 10.72 10.22 3.06
C GLU A 115 9.89 9.59 4.21
N GLN A 116 8.70 9.05 3.93
CA GLN A 116 7.75 8.48 4.92
C GLN A 116 7.61 6.95 4.84
#